data_AF-A0A2S2CMF2-F1
#
_entry.id   AF-A0A2S2CMF2-F1
#
_cell.length_a   1.000
_cell.length_b   1.000
_cell.length_c   1.000
_cell.angle_alpha   90.00
_cell.angle_beta   90.00
_cell.angle_gamma   90.00
#
_symmetry.space_group_name_H-M   'P 1'
#
loop_
_entity.id
_entity.type
_entity.pdbx_description
1 polymer ?
#
loop_
_entity_poly.entity_id
_entity_poly.type
_entity_poly.pdbx_seq_one_letter_code
_entity_poly.pdbx_strand_id
1 'polypeptide(L)' 'MHTDARLSSLQEKHLRLDQAIVDEEKRSWPDETAVKRMKLEKLHVKEEIDRLSRMGRAN' A
#
# COMPACT_ATOMS: atom_id res chain seq x y z
N MET A 1 1.22 -21.69 -6.35
CA MET A 1 0.51 -20.99 -5.26
C MET A 1 1.47 -20.13 -4.43
N HIS A 2 2.12 -19.12 -5.03
CA HIS A 2 3.05 -18.21 -4.33
C HIS A 2 2.77 -16.73 -4.58
N THR A 3 2.11 -16.41 -5.70
CA THR A 3 1.65 -15.06 -6.04
C THR A 3 0.55 -14.59 -5.07
N ASP A 4 -0.35 -15.48 -4.68
CA ASP A 4 -1.48 -15.18 -3.79
C ASP A 4 -1.00 -14.76 -2.39
N ALA A 5 -0.09 -15.52 -1.78
CA ALA A 5 0.50 -15.16 -0.48
C ALA A 5 1.25 -13.81 -0.51
N ARG A 6 2.01 -13.54 -1.59
CA ARG A 6 2.66 -12.22 -1.77
C ARG A 6 1.64 -11.10 -1.95
N LEU A 7 0.56 -11.35 -2.68
CA LEU A 7 -0.52 -10.41 -2.90
C LEU A 7 -1.22 -10.06 -1.58
N SER A 8 -1.57 -11.06 -0.76
CA SER A 8 -2.18 -10.84 0.56
C SER A 8 -1.28 -10.02 1.47
N SER A 9 0.02 -10.33 1.53
CA SER A 9 0.98 -9.54 2.32
C SER A 9 1.10 -8.09 1.84
N LEU A 10 1.05 -7.84 0.52
CA LEU A 10 1.06 -6.48 -0.03
C LEU A 10 -0.26 -5.75 0.25
N GLN A 11 -1.39 -6.44 0.20
CA GLN A 11 -2.69 -5.88 0.57
C GLN A 11 -2.75 -5.50 2.06
N GLU A 12 -2.21 -6.34 2.95
CA GLU A 12 -2.09 -6.03 4.37
C GLU A 12 -1.19 -4.82 4.62
N LYS A 13 -0.05 -4.73 3.93
CA LYS A 13 0.82 -3.53 3.99
C LYS A 13 0.10 -2.28 3.50
N HIS A 14 -0.64 -2.38 2.39
CA HIS A 14 -1.44 -1.28 1.85
C HIS A 14 -2.50 -0.83 2.85
N LEU A 15 -3.20 -1.76 3.51
CA LEU A 15 -4.23 -1.45 4.50
C LEU A 15 -3.63 -0.73 5.73
N ARG A 16 -2.47 -1.19 6.21
CA ARG A 16 -1.76 -0.55 7.33
C ARG A 16 -1.30 0.87 6.98
N LEU A 17 -0.76 1.06 5.77
CA LEU A 17 -0.36 2.39 5.29
C LEU A 17 -1.56 3.32 5.17
N ASP A 18 -2.69 2.83 4.63
CA ASP A 18 -3.91 3.62 4.54
C ASP A 18 -4.43 4.05 5.92
N GLN A 19 -4.44 3.12 6.87
CA GLN A 19 -4.86 3.40 8.24
C GLN A 19 -3.92 4.38 8.93
N ALA A 20 -2.60 4.26 8.74
CA ALA A 20 -1.62 5.19 9.27
C ALA A 20 -1.76 6.60 8.66
N ILE A 21 -2.06 6.70 7.35
CA ILE A 21 -2.35 7.97 6.69
C ILE A 21 -3.60 8.61 7.31
N VAL A 22 -4.68 7.85 7.49
CA VAL A 22 -5.93 8.38 8.05
C VAL A 22 -5.77 8.78 9.52
N ASP A 23 -5.00 8.02 10.30
CA ASP A 23 -4.67 8.39 11.68
C ASP A 23 -3.86 9.68 11.73
N GLU A 24 -2.83 9.79 10.90
CA GLU A 24 -1.97 10.97 10.83
C GLU A 24 -2.72 12.20 10.31
N GLU A 25 -3.59 12.07 9.30
CA GLU A 25 -4.42 13.17 8.81
C GLU A 25 -5.53 13.58 9.79
N LYS A 26 -5.92 12.71 10.73
CA LYS A 26 -6.86 13.05 11.81
C LYS A 26 -6.20 13.73 13.01
N ARG A 27 -4.86 13.73 13.12
CA ARG A 27 -4.17 14.42 14.20
C ARG A 27 -4.37 15.93 14.08
N SER A 28 -4.41 16.63 15.22
CA SER A 28 -4.47 18.10 15.23
C SER A 28 -3.23 18.75 14.60
N TRP A 29 -2.12 18.02 14.48
CA TRP A 29 -0.87 18.45 13.86
C TRP A 29 -0.40 17.36 12.89
N PRO A 30 -1.02 17.27 11.70
CA PRO A 30 -0.66 16.25 10.73
C PRO A 30 0.73 16.57 10.16
N ASP A 31 1.63 15.59 10.16
CA ASP A 31 2.87 15.72 9.38
C ASP A 31 2.54 15.49 7.90
N GLU A 32 2.27 16.58 7.19
CA GLU A 32 1.95 16.54 5.75
C GLU A 32 3.05 15.87 4.91
N THR A 33 4.31 15.90 5.37
CA THR A 33 5.43 15.26 4.68
C THR A 33 5.38 13.75 4.89
N ALA A 34 5.12 13.30 6.10
CA ALA A 34 4.92 11.89 6.42
C ALA A 34 3.70 11.33 5.67
N VAL A 35 2.58 12.05 5.67
CA VAL A 35 1.36 11.69 4.92
C VAL A 35 1.64 11.59 3.43
N LYS A 36 2.34 12.56 2.83
CA LYS A 36 2.73 12.51 1.41
C LYS A 36 3.62 11.30 1.11
N ARG A 37 4.61 11.01 1.95
CA ARG A 37 5.49 9.84 1.79
C ARG A 37 4.70 8.54 1.89
N MET A 38 3.78 8.43 2.85
CA MET A 38 2.92 7.26 2.99
C MET A 38 1.96 7.10 1.81
N LYS A 39 1.40 8.20 1.27
CA LYS A 39 0.55 8.17 0.05
C LYS A 39 1.34 7.69 -1.17
N LEU A 40 2.60 8.11 -1.32
CA LEU A 40 3.50 7.62 -2.37
C LEU A 40 3.85 6.14 -2.19
N GLU A 41 4.14 5.72 -0.97
CA GLU A 41 4.41 4.31 -0.67
C GLU A 41 3.18 3.44 -0.95
N LYS A 42 1.98 3.91 -0.58
CA LYS A 42 0.70 3.28 -0.92
C LYS A 42 0.51 3.15 -2.44
N LEU A 43 0.85 4.19 -3.21
CA LEU A 43 0.79 4.15 -4.67
C LEU A 43 1.74 3.08 -5.22
N HIS A 44 2.97 3.03 -4.71
CA HIS A 44 3.98 2.07 -5.15
C HIS A 44 3.59 0.62 -4.82
N VAL A 45 3.02 0.37 -3.62
CA VAL A 45 2.47 -0.93 -3.23
C VAL A 45 1.31 -1.33 -4.14
N LYS A 46 0.45 -0.40 -4.52
CA LYS A 46 -0.66 -0.65 -5.46
C LYS A 46 -0.14 -1.02 -6.86
N GLU A 47 0.90 -0.35 -7.34
CA GLU A 47 1.53 -0.68 -8.62
C GLU A 47 2.21 -2.05 -8.58
N GLU A 48 2.85 -2.40 -7.46
CA GLU A 48 3.46 -3.71 -7.27
C GLU A 48 2.42 -4.84 -7.22
N ILE A 49 1.27 -4.59 -6.59
CA ILE A 49 0.09 -5.46 -6.63
C ILE A 49 -0.42 -5.64 -8.07
N ASP A 50 -0.60 -4.55 -8.83
CA ASP A 50 -1.08 -4.61 -10.21
C ASP A 50 -0.09 -5.37 -11.09
N ARG A 51 1.21 -5.12 -10.91
CA ARG A 51 2.29 -5.80 -11.62
C ARG A 51 2.30 -7.30 -11.33
N LEU A 52 2.21 -7.70 -10.06
CA LEU A 52 2.15 -9.11 -9.66
C LEU A 52 0.87 -9.79 -10.12
N SER A 53 -0.26 -9.07 -10.09
CA SER A 53 -1.54 -9.56 -10.59
C SER A 53 -1.51 -9.81 -12.10
N ARG A 54 -0.92 -8.88 -12.87
CA ARG A 54 -0.69 -9.05 -14.31
C ARG A 54 0.26 -10.20 -14.61
N MET A 55 1.35 -10.30 -13.85
CA MET A 55 2.35 -11.35 -14.05
C MET A 55 1.82 -12.75 -13.68
N GLY A 56 0.95 -12.84 -12.66
CA GLY A 56 0.28 -14.08 -12.28
C GLY A 56 -0.80 -14.56 -13.26
N ARG A 57 -1.29 -13.70 -14.16
CA ARG A 57 -2.23 -14.07 -15.24
C ARG A 57 -1.54 -14.41 -16.57
N ALA A 58 -0.26 -14.09 -16.70
CA ALA A 58 0.55 -14.34 -17.89
C ALA A 58 1.33 -15.66 -17.84
N ASN A 59 1.08 -16.51 -16.83
CA ASN A 59 1.72 -17.83 -16.64
C ASN A 59 0.67 -18.92 -16.47
#